data_AF-A0A5F4W8E4-F1
#
_entry.id   AF-A0A5F4W8E4-F1
#
_cell.length_a   1.000
_cell.length_b   1.000
_cell.length_c   1.000
_cell.angle_alpha   90.00
_cell.angle_beta   90.00
_cell.angle_gamma   90.00
#
_symmetry.space_group_name_H-M   'P 1'
#
loop_
_entity.id
_entity.type
_entity.pdbx_description
1 polymer ?
#
loop_
_entity_poly.entity_id
_entity_poly.type
_entity_poly.pdbx_seq_one_letter_code
_entity_poly.pdbx_strand_id
1 'polypeptide(L)'
;MSDNDDIKVESDEEQPRFQSAADKRAHHNALERKRRDHIKDSFHSLRDSDPSLQGEKPQASWAQILDKATEYIQYMRRKNHTHQQDIDDLKQQNALLEQQVRTASRTSEPIVSCSPYQLLQPCQAHDQRMPGLPSPLLDRLCESVNCSTLRR
;
A
#
# COMPACT_ATOMS: atom_id res chain seq x y z
N MET A 1 17.04 -9.97 -9.60
CA MET A 1 18.36 -9.58 -10.12
C MET A 1 18.86 -8.53 -9.15
N SER A 2 19.92 -8.83 -8.41
CA SER A 2 20.44 -7.92 -7.37
C SER A 2 21.56 -7.11 -8.01
N ASP A 3 21.33 -5.80 -8.14
CA ASP A 3 22.31 -4.83 -8.59
C ASP A 3 23.41 -4.74 -7.52
N ASN A 4 24.45 -5.56 -7.70
CA ASN A 4 25.74 -5.32 -7.08
C ASN A 4 26.37 -4.16 -7.86
N ASP A 5 26.14 -2.93 -7.41
CA ASP A 5 27.02 -1.82 -7.76
C ASP A 5 28.39 -2.14 -7.15
N ASP A 6 29.29 -2.65 -8.00
CA ASP A 6 30.71 -2.69 -7.74
C ASP A 6 31.13 -1.28 -7.32
N ILE A 7 31.37 -1.08 -6.02
CA ILE A 7 32.11 0.07 -5.52
C ILE A 7 33.48 -0.02 -6.17
N LYS A 8 33.63 0.72 -7.26
CA LYS A 8 34.91 1.04 -7.85
C LYS A 8 35.61 1.87 -6.79
N VAL A 9 36.46 1.22 -6.01
CA VAL A 9 37.44 1.88 -5.17
C VAL A 9 38.35 2.61 -6.14
N GLU A 10 37.97 3.85 -6.46
CA GLU A 10 38.84 4.82 -7.09
C GLU A 10 39.88 5.16 -6.02
N SER A 11 40.85 4.26 -5.88
CA SER A 11 42.10 4.55 -5.19
C SER A 11 42.68 5.73 -5.95
N ASP A 12 42.57 6.91 -5.34
CA ASP A 12 43.20 8.15 -5.77
C ASP A 12 44.73 7.92 -5.75
N GLU A 13 45.21 7.27 -6.80
CA GLU A 13 46.59 6.90 -7.08
C GLU A 13 47.35 8.15 -7.51
N GLU A 14 47.55 9.09 -6.59
CA GLU A 14 48.68 10.02 -6.61
C GLU A 14 49.09 10.39 -5.18
N GLN A 15 49.70 9.43 -4.46
CA GLN A 15 50.47 9.77 -3.25
C GLN A 15 51.94 10.02 -3.61
N PRO A 16 52.51 11.20 -3.29
CA PRO A 16 53.94 11.41 -3.37
C PRO A 16 54.63 10.41 -2.44
N ARG A 17 55.54 9.59 -2.96
CA ARG A 17 56.26 8.49 -2.28
C ARG A 17 57.13 8.91 -1.08
N PHE A 18 57.00 10.13 -0.56
CA PHE A 18 57.83 10.69 0.52
C PHE A 18 57.01 11.37 1.64
N GLN A 19 55.84 10.83 2.01
CA GLN A 19 55.15 11.27 3.22
C GLN A 19 55.84 10.69 4.46
N SER A 20 56.25 11.56 5.38
CA SER A 20 56.87 11.16 6.64
C SER A 20 55.89 10.34 7.48
N ALA A 21 56.40 9.58 8.46
CA ALA A 21 55.54 8.86 9.40
C ALA A 21 54.59 9.81 10.17
N ALA A 22 54.98 11.09 10.32
CA ALA A 22 54.14 12.13 10.90
C ALA A 22 52.98 12.52 9.96
N ASP A 23 53.24 12.66 8.66
CA ASP A 23 52.21 13.01 7.66
C ASP A 23 51.15 11.90 7.54
N LYS A 24 51.59 10.63 7.52
CA LYS A 24 50.67 9.48 7.52
C LYS A 24 49.77 9.47 8.76
N ARG A 25 50.34 9.78 9.94
CA ARG A 25 49.58 9.87 11.20
C ARG A 25 48.60 11.05 11.20
N ALA A 26 49.00 12.20 10.66
CA ALA A 26 48.16 13.38 10.55
C ALA A 26 46.97 13.12 9.60
N HIS A 27 47.24 12.52 8.43
CA HIS A 27 46.21 12.13 7.47
C HIS A 27 45.21 11.14 8.06
N HIS A 28 45.70 10.10 8.74
CA HIS A 28 44.83 9.14 9.44
C HIS A 28 43.94 9.83 10.49
N ASN A 29 44.50 10.74 11.31
CA ASN A 29 43.74 11.49 12.30
C ASN A 29 42.66 12.40 11.67
N ALA A 30 42.95 12.98 10.50
CA ALA A 30 42.01 13.80 9.75
C ALA A 30 40.84 12.96 9.22
N LEU A 31 41.12 11.81 8.60
CA LEU A 31 40.09 10.90 8.12
C LEU A 31 39.19 10.39 9.25
N GLU A 32 39.77 10.02 10.38
CA GLU A 32 39.00 9.54 11.53
C GLU A 32 38.13 10.65 12.15
N ARG A 33 38.58 11.91 12.11
CA ARG A 33 37.73 13.05 12.52
C ARG A 33 36.53 13.19 11.58
N LYS A 34 36.74 13.17 10.26
CA LYS A 34 35.66 13.20 9.27
C LYS A 34 34.66 12.05 9.50
N ARG A 35 35.15 10.83 9.75
CA ARG A 35 34.31 9.67 10.06
C ARG A 35 33.46 9.88 11.32
N ARG A 36 34.06 10.41 12.40
CA ARG A 36 33.34 10.71 13.65
C ARG A 36 32.28 11.80 13.47
N ASP A 37 32.55 12.80 12.65
CA ASP A 37 31.56 13.85 12.36
C ASP A 37 30.38 13.28 11.57
N HIS A 38 30.61 12.40 10.60
CA HIS A 38 29.51 11.72 9.89
C HIS A 38 28.64 10.83 10.80
N ILE A 39 29.27 10.11 11.74
CA ILE A 39 28.52 9.34 12.75
C ILE A 39 27.72 10.28 13.63
N LYS A 40 28.32 11.40 14.03
CA LYS A 40 27.66 12.38 14.87
C LYS A 40 26.41 12.93 14.17
N ASP A 41 26.50 13.25 12.89
CA ASP A 41 25.36 13.72 12.10
C ASP A 41 24.27 12.64 11.99
N SER A 42 24.66 11.38 11.81
CA SER A 42 23.72 10.25 11.74
C SER A 42 22.90 10.09 13.03
N PHE A 43 23.51 10.30 14.20
CA PHE A 43 22.78 10.28 15.47
C PHE A 43 21.88 11.48 15.69
N HIS A 44 22.24 12.66 15.18
CA HIS A 44 21.33 13.81 15.17
C HIS A 44 20.08 13.50 14.34
N SER A 45 20.26 12.95 13.13
CA SER A 45 19.14 12.51 12.29
C SER A 45 18.28 11.43 12.97
N LEU A 46 18.91 10.49 13.68
CA LEU A 46 18.19 9.45 14.44
C LEU A 46 17.35 10.08 15.57
N ARG A 47 17.93 10.97 16.36
CA ARG A 47 17.23 11.68 17.44
C ARG A 47 16.03 12.46 16.90
N ASP A 48 16.22 13.17 15.79
CA ASP A 48 15.17 14.02 15.23
C ASP A 48 14.03 13.19 14.61
N SER A 49 14.27 11.92 14.26
CA SER A 49 13.28 10.98 13.75
C SER A 49 12.46 10.27 14.85
N ASP A 50 12.93 10.27 16.09
CA ASP A 50 12.27 9.62 17.22
C ASP A 50 11.37 10.62 17.99
N PRO A 51 10.04 10.48 17.93
CA PRO A 51 9.12 11.40 18.61
C PRO A 51 9.27 11.42 20.13
N SER A 52 9.83 10.38 20.74
CA SER A 52 10.06 10.33 22.19
C SER A 52 11.24 11.20 22.64
N LEU A 53 12.14 11.54 21.72
CA LEU A 53 13.29 12.41 21.95
C LEU A 53 13.01 13.87 21.52
N GLN A 54 11.95 14.11 20.76
CA GLN A 54 11.49 15.43 20.34
C GLN A 54 10.91 16.20 21.54
N GLY A 55 11.75 16.97 22.24
CA GLY A 55 11.36 17.79 23.39
C GLY A 55 12.19 17.53 24.66
N GLU A 56 13.00 16.47 24.67
CA GLU A 56 14.07 16.34 25.66
C GLU A 56 15.15 17.40 25.39
N LYS A 57 15.91 17.77 26.43
CA LYS A 57 17.01 18.75 26.32
C LYS A 57 17.87 18.39 25.10
N PRO A 58 18.44 19.37 24.36
CA PRO A 58 19.23 19.14 23.14
C PRO A 58 20.51 18.28 23.31
N GLN A 59 20.72 17.73 24.52
CA GLN A 59 21.86 16.93 24.95
C GLN A 59 21.47 15.49 25.35
N ALA A 60 20.47 14.89 24.72
CA ALA A 60 20.25 13.44 24.85
C ALA A 60 21.58 12.71 24.54
N SER A 61 22.03 11.86 25.47
CA SER A 61 23.31 11.16 25.32
C SER A 61 23.24 10.10 24.22
N TRP A 62 24.39 9.70 23.66
CA TRP A 62 24.48 8.67 22.62
C TRP A 62 23.79 7.36 23.03
N ALA A 63 23.96 6.94 24.28
CA ALA A 63 23.32 5.74 24.81
C ALA A 63 21.80 5.89 24.85
N GLN A 64 21.30 7.02 25.37
CA GLN A 64 19.86 7.29 25.41
C GLN A 64 19.22 7.30 24.03
N ILE A 65 19.90 7.86 23.02
CA ILE A 65 19.39 7.84 21.63
C ILE A 65 19.22 6.41 21.14
N LEU A 66 20.17 5.51 21.41
CA LEU A 66 20.07 4.10 21.00
C LEU A 66 18.98 3.35 21.77
N ASP A 67 18.90 3.57 23.08
CA ASP A 67 17.90 2.92 23.93
C ASP A 67 16.49 3.34 23.52
N LYS A 68 16.26 4.65 23.31
CA LYS A 68 14.96 5.20 22.90
C LYS A 68 14.57 4.76 21.49
N ALA A 69 15.50 4.76 20.54
CA ALA A 69 15.23 4.25 19.20
C ALA A 69 14.83 2.76 19.25
N THR A 70 15.49 1.97 20.10
CA THR A 70 15.16 0.54 20.28
C THR A 70 13.76 0.37 20.89
N GLU A 71 13.44 1.11 21.94
CA GLU A 71 12.12 1.13 22.56
C GLU A 71 11.04 1.54 21.55
N TYR A 72 11.29 2.59 20.76
CA TYR A 72 10.34 3.11 19.79
C TYR A 72 10.06 2.12 18.65
N ILE A 73 11.09 1.44 18.12
CA ILE A 73 10.90 0.38 17.12
C ILE A 73 10.04 -0.77 17.69
N GLN A 74 10.31 -1.21 18.91
CA GLN A 74 9.52 -2.27 19.55
C GLN A 74 8.06 -1.83 19.82
N TYR A 75 7.88 -0.58 20.23
CA TYR A 75 6.56 0.01 20.41
C TYR A 75 5.79 0.05 19.08
N MET A 76 6.40 0.59 18.02
CA MET A 76 5.75 0.69 16.70
C MET A 76 5.42 -0.68 16.10
N ARG A 77 6.26 -1.70 16.32
CA ARG A 77 5.94 -3.08 15.91
C ARG A 77 4.68 -3.60 16.60
N ARG A 78 4.56 -3.43 17.92
CA ARG A 78 3.37 -3.83 18.68
C ARG A 78 2.14 -3.05 18.24
N LYS A 79 2.27 -1.73 18.08
CA LYS A 79 1.18 -0.86 17.62
C LYS A 79 0.67 -1.23 16.24
N ASN A 80 1.56 -1.49 15.28
CA ASN A 80 1.18 -1.94 13.94
C ASN A 80 0.47 -3.30 13.97
N HIS A 81 0.89 -4.21 14.86
CA HIS A 81 0.23 -5.50 15.01
C HIS A 81 -1.21 -5.35 15.53
N THR A 82 -1.43 -4.54 16.55
CA THR A 82 -2.79 -4.24 17.05
C THR A 82 -3.64 -3.59 15.98
N HIS A 83 -3.13 -2.59 15.25
CA HIS A 83 -3.88 -1.98 14.15
C HIS A 83 -4.21 -2.97 13.03
N GLN A 84 -3.32 -3.92 12.73
CA GLN A 84 -3.59 -4.96 11.76
C GLN A 84 -4.71 -5.89 12.24
N GLN A 85 -4.72 -6.26 13.51
CA GLN A 85 -5.82 -7.03 14.11
C GLN A 85 -7.15 -6.26 14.02
N ASP A 86 -7.16 -4.99 14.40
CA ASP A 86 -8.35 -4.14 14.32
C ASP A 86 -8.89 -4.06 12.87
N ILE A 87 -7.99 -3.92 11.88
CA ILE A 87 -8.35 -3.91 10.46
C ILE A 87 -9.00 -5.23 10.05
N ASP A 88 -8.45 -6.36 10.48
CA ASP A 88 -8.93 -7.68 10.10
C ASP A 88 -10.29 -7.99 10.77
N ASP A 89 -10.46 -7.62 12.03
CA ASP A 89 -11.73 -7.72 12.75
C ASP A 89 -12.83 -6.87 12.09
N LEU A 90 -12.51 -5.62 11.74
CA LEU A 90 -13.44 -4.72 11.05
C LEU A 90 -13.82 -5.24 9.65
N LYS A 91 -12.87 -5.84 8.92
CA LYS A 91 -13.17 -6.48 7.63
C LYS A 91 -14.12 -7.66 7.79
N GLN A 92 -13.92 -8.49 8.81
CA GLN A 92 -14.81 -9.61 9.10
C GLN A 92 -16.22 -9.11 9.46
N GLN A 93 -16.33 -8.08 10.31
CA GLN A 93 -17.61 -7.47 10.66
C GLN A 93 -18.32 -6.89 9.43
N ASN A 94 -17.61 -6.15 8.58
CA ASN A 94 -18.16 -5.61 7.34
C ASN A 94 -18.66 -6.70 6.41
N ALA A 95 -17.91 -7.80 6.24
CA ALA A 95 -18.33 -8.92 5.40
C ALA A 95 -19.66 -9.55 5.88
N LEU A 96 -19.83 -9.70 7.21
CA LEU A 96 -21.06 -10.20 7.81
C LEU A 96 -22.22 -9.23 7.62
N LEU A 97 -22.00 -7.94 7.84
CA LEU A 97 -23.03 -6.91 7.66
C LEU A 97 -23.46 -6.81 6.19
N GLU A 98 -22.52 -6.83 5.26
CA GLU A 98 -22.84 -6.83 3.84
C GLU A 98 -23.64 -8.09 3.43
N GLN A 99 -23.33 -9.25 4.01
CA GLN A 99 -24.12 -10.46 3.78
C GLN A 99 -25.56 -10.28 4.29
N GLN A 100 -25.73 -9.71 5.49
CA GLN A 100 -27.06 -9.40 6.03
C GLN A 100 -27.83 -8.44 5.12
N VAL A 101 -27.21 -7.34 4.68
CA VAL A 101 -27.80 -6.38 3.74
C VAL A 101 -28.21 -7.06 2.44
N ARG A 102 -27.36 -7.92 1.86
CA ARG A 102 -27.69 -8.69 0.64
C ARG A 102 -28.87 -9.64 0.82
N THR A 103 -29.00 -10.26 2.00
CA THR A 103 -30.15 -11.14 2.29
C THR A 103 -31.43 -10.35 2.54
N ALA A 104 -31.35 -9.23 3.27
CA ALA A 104 -32.48 -8.36 3.56
C ALA A 104 -33.01 -7.67 2.29
N SER A 105 -32.11 -7.23 1.39
CA SER A 105 -32.49 -6.60 0.12
C SER A 105 -33.16 -7.57 -0.86
N ARG A 106 -32.97 -8.88 -0.71
CA ARG A 106 -33.70 -9.91 -1.47
C ARG A 106 -35.11 -10.17 -0.91
N THR A 107 -35.31 -9.96 0.39
CA THR A 107 -36.63 -10.10 1.04
C THR A 107 -37.48 -8.85 0.90
N SER A 108 -36.87 -7.68 0.68
CA SER A 108 -37.55 -6.50 0.17
C SER A 108 -37.60 -6.59 -1.36
N GLU A 109 -38.62 -7.28 -1.89
CA GLU A 109 -39.03 -7.09 -3.29
C GLU A 109 -39.04 -5.58 -3.59
N PRO A 110 -38.52 -5.11 -4.75
CA PRO A 110 -38.89 -3.78 -5.18
C PRO A 110 -40.42 -3.80 -5.23
N ILE A 111 -41.05 -2.86 -4.52
CA ILE A 111 -42.45 -2.54 -4.79
C ILE A 111 -42.42 -2.04 -6.24
N VAL A 112 -42.55 -2.96 -7.19
CA VAL A 112 -43.07 -2.68 -8.51
C VAL A 112 -44.47 -2.22 -8.19
N SER A 113 -44.61 -0.91 -7.98
CA SER A 113 -45.89 -0.25 -8.04
C SER A 113 -46.34 -0.35 -9.50
N CYS A 114 -46.76 -1.55 -9.91
CA CYS A 114 -47.61 -1.72 -11.06
C CYS A 114 -48.92 -1.04 -10.64
N SER A 115 -49.05 0.23 -11.01
CA SER A 115 -50.28 0.97 -10.86
C SER A 115 -51.39 0.18 -11.56
N PRO A 116 -52.54 -0.09 -10.91
CA PRO A 116 -53.66 -0.82 -11.52
C PRO A 116 -54.25 -0.11 -12.76
N TYR A 117 -53.79 1.10 -13.08
CA TYR A 117 -54.37 1.99 -14.07
C TYR A 117 -53.69 1.99 -15.45
N GLN A 118 -52.72 1.12 -15.73
CA GLN A 118 -52.10 1.05 -17.07
C GLN A 118 -52.65 -0.05 -17.99
N LEU A 119 -53.81 -0.62 -17.68
CA LEU A 119 -54.67 -1.23 -18.70
C LEU A 119 -55.29 -0.12 -19.56
N LEU A 120 -54.53 0.43 -20.52
CA LEU A 120 -54.99 0.93 -21.83
C LEU A 120 -53.85 1.69 -22.54
N GLN A 121 -52.76 1.02 -22.93
CA GLN A 121 -51.99 1.45 -24.09
C GLN A 121 -51.50 0.22 -24.88
N PRO A 122 -51.80 0.11 -26.20
CA PRO A 122 -51.14 -0.88 -27.05
C PRO A 122 -49.69 -0.46 -27.23
N CYS A 123 -48.74 -1.31 -26.86
CA CYS A 123 -47.35 -1.14 -27.25
C CYS A 123 -47.28 -1.14 -28.78
N GLN A 124 -47.07 0.02 -29.39
CA GLN A 124 -46.69 0.09 -30.80
C GLN A 124 -45.28 -0.49 -30.91
N ALA A 125 -45.17 -1.63 -31.58
CA ALA A 125 -43.90 -2.25 -31.90
C ALA A 125 -43.12 -1.30 -32.82
N HIS A 126 -42.16 -0.57 -32.26
CA HIS A 126 -41.11 0.07 -33.05
C HIS A 126 -40.11 -1.01 -33.46
N ASP A 127 -40.30 -1.51 -34.67
CA ASP A 127 -39.31 -2.28 -35.41
C ASP A 127 -38.10 -1.38 -35.71
N GLN A 128 -36.99 -1.62 -35.01
CA GLN A 128 -35.67 -1.13 -35.39
C GLN A 128 -34.68 -2.30 -35.41
N ARG A 129 -34.72 -3.04 -36.51
CA ARG A 129 -33.63 -3.91 -36.96
C ARG A 129 -32.38 -3.06 -37.24
N MET A 130 -31.33 -3.19 -36.43
CA MET A 130 -29.98 -2.71 -36.77
C MET A 130 -29.29 -3.71 -37.74
N PRO A 131 -28.72 -3.27 -38.88
CA PRO A 131 -27.81 -4.10 -39.67
C PRO A 131 -26.35 -3.65 -39.48
N GLY A 132 -25.47 -4.57 -39.04
CA GLY A 132 -24.01 -4.38 -39.11
C GLY A 132 -23.22 -5.07 -38.00
N LEU A 133 -22.94 -6.37 -38.16
CA LEU A 133 -21.93 -7.16 -37.41
C LEU A 133 -20.71 -7.39 -38.35
N PRO A 134 -19.47 -7.64 -37.86
CA PRO A 134 -19.16 -8.88 -37.13
C PRO A 134 -18.06 -8.86 -36.01
N SER A 135 -18.41 -9.51 -34.89
CA SER A 135 -17.77 -10.58 -34.07
C SER A 135 -16.24 -10.60 -33.78
N PRO A 136 -15.80 -10.93 -32.53
CA PRO A 136 -16.12 -12.21 -31.87
C PRO A 136 -16.47 -12.19 -30.36
N LEU A 137 -17.31 -13.19 -30.00
CA LEU A 137 -17.39 -13.93 -28.72
C LEU A 137 -17.84 -13.21 -27.43
N LEU A 138 -19.15 -12.96 -27.34
CA LEU A 138 -19.87 -13.04 -26.06
C LEU A 138 -21.16 -13.85 -26.24
N ASP A 139 -21.24 -14.89 -25.41
CA ASP A 139 -22.43 -15.57 -24.91
C ASP A 139 -23.39 -16.23 -25.90
N ARG A 140 -23.08 -17.50 -26.20
CA ARG A 140 -24.06 -18.49 -26.64
C ARG A 140 -24.70 -19.20 -25.43
N LEU A 141 -25.88 -18.68 -25.04
CA LEU A 141 -27.17 -19.39 -24.93
C LEU A 141 -27.16 -20.67 -24.05
N CYS A 142 -27.76 -20.71 -22.86
CA CYS A 142 -29.18 -20.43 -22.57
C CYS A 142 -30.16 -20.98 -23.64
N GLU A 143 -29.97 -22.24 -24.05
CA GLU A 143 -30.96 -23.04 -24.76
C GLU A 143 -31.36 -24.24 -23.89
N SER A 144 -32.33 -24.02 -23.00
CA SER A 144 -33.16 -25.06 -22.38
C SER A 144 -34.39 -24.33 -21.82
N VAL A 145 -35.65 -24.57 -22.14
CA VAL A 145 -36.33 -25.57 -22.95
C VAL A 145 -37.74 -25.00 -23.23
N ASN A 146 -38.22 -25.12 -24.48
CA ASN A 146 -39.61 -25.23 -24.95
C ASN A 146 -40.71 -24.27 -24.45
N CYS A 147 -41.38 -23.62 -25.41
CA CYS A 147 -42.68 -24.14 -25.86
C CYS A 147 -43.12 -23.51 -27.19
N SER A 148 -42.91 -24.25 -28.27
CA SER A 148 -43.60 -24.10 -29.55
C SER A 148 -44.93 -24.84 -29.50
N THR A 149 -46.08 -24.15 -29.56
CA THR A 149 -47.33 -24.70 -30.15
C THR A 149 -48.29 -23.54 -30.48
N LEU A 150 -48.31 -23.03 -31.72
CA LEU A 150 -49.15 -23.46 -32.85
C LEU A 150 -50.64 -23.04 -32.76
N ARG A 151 -51.09 -22.34 -33.82
CA ARG A 151 -52.47 -22.24 -34.36
C ARG A 151 -53.52 -21.44 -33.58
N ARG A 152 -53.83 -20.23 -34.07
CA ARG A 152 -54.91 -20.00 -35.05
C ARG A 152 -54.72 -18.66 -35.75
#